data_AF-A0A9N8ZM63-F1
#
_entry.id   AF-A0A9N8ZM63-F1
#
_cell.length_a   1.000
_cell.length_b   1.000
_cell.length_c   1.000
_cell.angle_alpha   90.00
_cell.angle_beta   90.00
_cell.angle_gamma   90.00
#
_symmetry.space_group_name_H-M   'P 1'
#
loop_
_entity.id
_entity.type
_entity.pdbx_description
1 polymer ?
#
loop_
_entity_poly.entity_id
_entity_poly.type
_entity_poly.pdbx_seq_one_letter_code
_entity_poly.pdbx_strand_id
1 'polypeptide(L)'
;MKTNQSVLITFVILVSVAGCLSAPIHKFNGRAGALKYDTIVAFGDSTCDNGNGTYTLLNHTYPPSPPYYNGRFSNGPVFMEYLSNILNATLYDYAYGGATSDNTYVTGVSGFNYTSVVPSVTDQVKNIYGPKALKGVDFDKILFVISYQGNDYLDNPKADPLIVVSKLAETWSLLASYGAKHILTNTFFDISLIPYARTLPTAVQLALKAISAAHNAALVAAVDIWNEQGNGAEVLLFPLGESLAGLQQPEKIAQLGITDVTNPCITRPPGATNAVNIPCEDPSKFFFWDSFHPTTKVGEQVALSIYNFLASLA
;
A
#
# COMPACT_ATOMS: atom_id res chain seq x y z
N MET A 1 -35.02 27.16 59.58
CA MET A 1 -33.65 26.88 59.11
C MET A 1 -33.75 26.01 57.86
N LYS A 2 -33.47 26.59 56.68
CA LYS A 2 -33.35 25.87 55.42
C LYS A 2 -31.86 25.71 55.15
N THR A 3 -31.37 24.48 54.99
CA THR A 3 -30.05 24.22 54.44
C THR A 3 -30.07 22.95 53.60
N ASN A 4 -29.93 23.21 52.30
CA ASN A 4 -29.59 22.39 51.13
C ASN A 4 -29.07 20.96 51.38
N GLN A 5 -29.73 20.01 50.73
CA GLN A 5 -29.11 18.77 50.27
C GLN A 5 -28.27 19.06 49.02
N SER A 6 -26.98 18.79 49.09
CA SER A 6 -26.11 18.67 47.90
C SER A 6 -26.19 17.23 47.40
N VAL A 7 -26.83 17.02 46.25
CA VAL A 7 -26.81 15.74 45.53
C VAL A 7 -25.49 15.66 44.77
N LEU A 8 -24.62 14.74 45.19
CA LEU A 8 -23.41 14.37 44.46
C LEU A 8 -23.81 13.39 43.34
N ILE A 9 -23.86 13.87 42.09
CA ILE A 9 -24.09 13.01 40.92
C ILE A 9 -22.74 12.38 40.54
N THR A 10 -22.53 11.15 40.98
CA THR A 10 -21.42 10.31 40.51
C THR A 10 -21.76 9.79 39.12
N PHE A 11 -21.14 10.33 38.07
CA PHE A 11 -21.16 9.73 36.74
C PHE A 11 -20.28 8.48 36.74
N VAL A 12 -20.91 7.31 36.88
CA VAL A 12 -20.26 6.04 36.55
C VAL A 12 -20.27 5.92 35.02
N ILE A 13 -19.12 6.18 34.39
CA ILE A 13 -18.91 5.81 32.99
C ILE A 13 -18.74 4.29 32.97
N LEU A 14 -19.83 3.58 32.70
CA LEU A 14 -19.76 2.19 32.27
C LEU A 14 -19.10 2.16 30.89
N VAL A 15 -17.81 1.82 30.84
CA VAL A 15 -17.18 1.34 29.61
C VAL A 15 -17.73 -0.06 29.38
N SER A 16 -18.82 -0.15 28.61
CA SER A 16 -19.19 -1.42 28.01
C SER A 16 -18.09 -1.80 27.02
N VAL A 17 -17.39 -2.89 27.32
CA VAL A 17 -16.53 -3.58 26.36
C VAL A 17 -17.49 -4.21 25.33
N ALA A 18 -17.94 -3.40 24.39
CA ALA A 18 -18.57 -3.89 23.18
C ALA A 18 -17.47 -4.61 22.40
N GLY A 19 -17.64 -5.93 22.27
CA GLY A 19 -16.69 -6.80 21.60
C GLY A 19 -16.34 -6.30 20.20
N CYS A 20 -15.15 -6.68 19.74
CA CYS A 20 -14.73 -6.57 18.35
C CYS A 20 -15.90 -6.96 17.43
N LEU A 21 -16.55 -5.96 16.85
CA LEU A 21 -17.36 -6.16 15.66
C LEU A 21 -16.35 -6.48 14.56
N SER A 22 -16.16 -7.78 14.34
CA SER A 22 -15.63 -8.27 13.09
C SER A 22 -16.47 -7.63 11.99
N ALA A 23 -15.82 -6.87 11.10
CA ALA A 23 -16.45 -6.47 9.86
C ALA A 23 -17.05 -7.73 9.21
N PRO A 24 -18.28 -7.67 8.66
CA PRO A 24 -18.91 -8.83 8.07
C PRO A 24 -17.99 -9.36 6.96
N ILE A 25 -17.53 -10.61 7.13
CA ILE A 25 -16.91 -11.37 6.05
C ILE A 25 -18.00 -11.53 4.99
N HIS A 26 -17.91 -10.76 3.90
CA HIS A 26 -18.75 -10.98 2.72
C HIS A 26 -18.57 -12.44 2.29
N LYS A 27 -19.65 -13.23 2.41
CA LYS A 27 -19.68 -14.60 1.92
C LYS A 27 -19.70 -14.55 0.40
N PHE A 28 -18.54 -14.74 -0.23
CA PHE A 28 -18.44 -14.89 -1.68
C PHE A 28 -18.71 -16.35 -2.06
N ASN A 29 -19.71 -16.56 -2.90
CA ASN A 29 -19.96 -17.83 -3.59
C ASN A 29 -19.26 -17.77 -4.96
N GLY A 30 -17.95 -18.02 -4.99
CA GLY A 30 -17.18 -18.20 -6.23
C GLY A 30 -17.19 -19.66 -6.70
N ARG A 31 -17.47 -19.89 -7.99
CA ARG A 31 -17.28 -21.19 -8.65
C ARG A 31 -15.91 -21.13 -9.33
N ALA A 32 -14.89 -21.69 -8.69
CA ALA A 32 -13.50 -21.70 -9.17
C ALA A 32 -13.36 -21.92 -10.70
N GLY A 33 -13.31 -20.81 -11.44
CA GLY A 33 -12.76 -20.73 -12.79
C GLY A 33 -11.29 -20.33 -12.73
N ALA A 34 -10.52 -20.63 -13.79
CA ALA A 34 -9.17 -20.08 -13.92
C ALA A 34 -9.26 -18.54 -13.98
N LEU A 35 -8.35 -17.85 -13.27
CA LEU A 35 -8.27 -16.38 -13.33
C LEU A 35 -8.05 -15.92 -14.77
N LYS A 36 -8.79 -14.88 -15.17
CA LYS A 36 -8.91 -14.45 -16.57
C LYS A 36 -7.94 -13.34 -16.97
N TYR A 37 -7.14 -12.85 -16.03
CA TYR A 37 -6.25 -11.71 -16.26
C TYR A 37 -4.96 -12.15 -16.94
N ASP A 38 -4.77 -11.76 -18.20
CA ASP A 38 -3.52 -11.96 -18.96
C ASP A 38 -2.67 -10.69 -19.06
N THR A 39 -3.18 -9.57 -18.52
CA THR A 39 -2.50 -8.27 -18.49
C THR A 39 -2.74 -7.60 -17.13
N ILE A 40 -1.67 -7.05 -16.55
CA ILE A 40 -1.71 -6.16 -15.39
C ILE A 40 -1.24 -4.77 -15.83
N VAL A 41 -2.00 -3.74 -15.45
CA VAL A 41 -1.60 -2.34 -15.57
C VAL A 41 -1.51 -1.75 -14.17
N ALA A 42 -0.30 -1.58 -13.64
CA ALA A 42 -0.06 -1.19 -12.26
C ALA A 42 0.33 0.28 -12.12
N PHE A 43 -0.27 0.94 -11.13
CA PHE A 43 0.01 2.28 -10.67
C PHE A 43 0.25 2.24 -9.16
N GLY A 44 1.07 3.14 -8.64
CA GLY A 44 1.36 3.16 -7.22
C GLY A 44 2.67 3.79 -6.85
N ASP A 45 3.19 3.33 -5.73
CA ASP A 45 4.40 3.85 -5.11
C ASP A 45 5.60 2.89 -5.19
N SER A 46 6.52 3.01 -4.24
CA SER A 46 7.78 2.26 -4.16
C SER A 46 7.57 0.77 -3.96
N THR A 47 6.42 0.36 -3.43
CA THR A 47 6.11 -1.06 -3.22
C THR A 47 5.72 -1.80 -4.50
N CYS A 48 5.41 -1.06 -5.57
CA CYS A 48 5.16 -1.58 -6.91
C CYS A 48 6.23 -1.20 -7.92
N ASP A 49 6.96 -0.09 -7.74
CA ASP A 49 7.93 0.43 -8.71
C ASP A 49 9.02 -0.61 -9.04
N ASN A 50 8.95 -1.17 -10.25
CA ASN A 50 9.92 -2.12 -10.80
C ASN A 50 11.20 -1.45 -11.35
N GLY A 51 11.52 -0.22 -10.93
CA GLY A 51 12.70 0.51 -11.35
C GLY A 51 12.55 1.25 -12.68
N ASN A 52 11.38 1.17 -13.33
CA ASN A 52 11.10 2.00 -14.50
C ASN A 52 10.62 3.41 -14.13
N GLY A 53 10.12 3.62 -12.91
CA GLY A 53 9.59 4.90 -12.42
C GLY A 53 10.67 5.81 -11.85
N THR A 54 10.78 5.83 -10.52
CA THR A 54 11.63 6.79 -9.80
C THR A 54 13.12 6.61 -10.12
N TYR A 55 13.57 5.37 -10.31
CA TYR A 55 14.96 5.11 -10.65
C TYR A 55 15.36 5.72 -12.00
N THR A 56 14.53 5.56 -13.03
CA THR A 56 14.72 6.22 -14.34
C THR A 56 14.65 7.73 -14.22
N LEU A 57 13.65 8.26 -13.50
CA LEU A 57 13.46 9.70 -13.30
C LEU A 57 14.68 10.37 -12.67
N LEU A 58 15.34 9.67 -11.74
CA LEU A 58 16.51 10.16 -11.01
C LEU A 58 17.83 9.70 -11.65
N ASN A 59 17.85 9.48 -12.96
CA ASN A 59 19.05 9.10 -13.73
C ASN A 59 19.79 7.90 -13.13
N HIS A 60 19.05 6.90 -12.66
CA HIS A 60 19.56 5.66 -12.07
C HIS A 60 20.42 5.87 -10.80
N THR A 61 20.15 6.94 -10.04
CA THR A 61 20.90 7.24 -8.81
C THR A 61 20.17 6.86 -7.52
N TYR A 62 18.85 6.67 -7.58
CA TYR A 62 18.03 6.37 -6.40
C TYR A 62 16.82 5.47 -6.73
N PRO A 63 16.56 4.40 -5.96
CA PRO A 63 17.34 3.94 -4.82
C PRO A 63 18.72 3.43 -5.28
N PRO A 64 19.79 3.61 -4.47
CA PRO A 64 21.14 3.19 -4.86
C PRO A 64 21.21 1.69 -5.04
N SER A 65 21.64 1.25 -6.22
CA SER A 65 21.76 -0.17 -6.56
C SER A 65 23.23 -0.49 -6.89
N PRO A 66 23.92 -1.35 -6.11
CA PRO A 66 23.52 -1.97 -4.84
C PRO A 66 23.42 -0.97 -3.65
N PRO A 67 22.77 -1.34 -2.52
CA PRO A 67 22.25 -2.68 -2.20
C PRO A 67 20.82 -2.95 -2.70
N TYR A 68 20.08 -1.94 -3.14
CA TYR A 68 18.77 -2.18 -3.75
C TYR A 68 18.88 -2.92 -5.08
N TYR A 69 17.83 -3.60 -5.51
CA TYR A 69 17.84 -4.41 -6.72
C TYR A 69 17.37 -3.61 -7.93
N ASN A 70 18.27 -3.20 -8.82
CA ASN A 70 17.95 -2.61 -10.13
C ASN A 70 16.80 -1.58 -10.11
N GLY A 71 16.87 -0.62 -9.18
CA GLY A 71 15.87 0.44 -9.03
C GLY A 71 14.62 0.11 -8.21
N ARG A 72 14.42 -1.15 -7.78
CA ARG A 72 13.33 -1.53 -6.86
C ARG A 72 13.63 -1.02 -5.46
N PHE A 73 12.61 -0.64 -4.71
CA PHE A 73 12.72 -0.32 -3.28
C PHE A 73 12.74 -1.59 -2.41
N SER A 74 13.47 -2.61 -2.85
CA SER A 74 13.67 -3.88 -2.15
C SER A 74 15.00 -4.51 -2.57
N ASN A 75 15.32 -5.68 -2.02
CA ASN A 75 16.49 -6.51 -2.38
C ASN A 75 16.23 -7.50 -3.53
N GLY A 76 15.12 -7.35 -4.24
CA GLY A 76 14.72 -8.20 -5.37
C GLY A 76 13.49 -7.62 -6.05
N PRO A 77 12.81 -8.42 -6.90
CA PRO A 77 11.54 -8.03 -7.51
C PRO A 77 10.49 -7.63 -6.45
N VAL A 78 9.61 -6.72 -6.84
CA VAL A 78 8.47 -6.27 -6.03
C VAL A 78 7.22 -7.13 -6.30
N PHE A 79 6.19 -7.02 -5.45
CA PHE A 79 5.07 -7.98 -5.48
C PHE A 79 4.28 -7.98 -6.79
N MET A 80 4.25 -6.86 -7.53
CA MET A 80 3.59 -6.81 -8.84
C MET A 80 4.31 -7.64 -9.90
N GLU A 81 5.65 -7.71 -9.86
CA GLU A 81 6.44 -8.56 -10.75
C GLU A 81 6.20 -10.06 -10.45
N TYR A 82 6.05 -10.41 -9.17
CA TYR A 82 5.67 -11.77 -8.78
C TYR A 82 4.23 -12.10 -9.19
N LEU A 83 3.29 -11.19 -8.98
CA LEU A 83 1.89 -11.41 -9.33
C LEU A 83 1.72 -11.64 -10.84
N SER A 84 2.40 -10.84 -11.68
CA SER A 84 2.38 -11.03 -13.12
C SER A 84 2.95 -12.39 -13.53
N ASN A 85 4.03 -12.84 -12.88
CA ASN A 85 4.59 -14.15 -13.14
C ASN A 85 3.65 -15.29 -12.72
N ILE A 86 3.00 -15.19 -11.56
CA ILE A 86 2.03 -16.18 -11.07
C ILE A 86 0.83 -16.28 -12.01
N LEU A 87 0.32 -15.15 -12.51
CA LEU A 87 -0.79 -15.11 -13.45
C LEU A 87 -0.39 -15.40 -14.91
N ASN A 88 0.91 -15.50 -15.20
CA ASN A 88 1.44 -15.51 -16.57
C ASN A 88 0.91 -14.34 -17.40
N ALA A 89 0.86 -13.16 -16.78
CA ALA A 89 0.33 -11.93 -17.33
C ALA A 89 1.43 -10.97 -17.80
N THR A 90 1.14 -10.16 -18.82
CA THR A 90 2.00 -9.03 -19.20
C THR A 90 1.86 -7.92 -18.17
N LEU A 91 2.98 -7.41 -17.65
CA LEU A 91 2.99 -6.30 -16.68
C LEU A 91 3.36 -4.98 -17.36
N TYR A 92 2.45 -4.01 -17.31
CA TYR A 92 2.73 -2.60 -17.56
C TYR A 92 2.76 -1.85 -16.23
N ASP A 93 3.96 -1.52 -15.78
CA ASP A 93 4.18 -0.86 -14.49
C ASP A 93 4.47 0.63 -14.70
N TYR A 94 3.63 1.47 -14.09
CA TYR A 94 3.71 2.93 -14.11
C TYR A 94 3.98 3.52 -12.73
N ALA A 95 4.28 2.69 -11.72
CA ALA A 95 4.49 3.13 -10.34
C ALA A 95 5.78 3.96 -10.18
N TYR A 96 5.77 4.89 -9.23
CA TYR A 96 6.92 5.71 -8.87
C TYR A 96 7.13 5.69 -7.37
N GLY A 97 8.31 5.28 -6.91
CA GLY A 97 8.68 5.37 -5.50
C GLY A 97 8.54 6.78 -4.93
N GLY A 98 7.69 6.94 -3.92
CA GLY A 98 7.32 8.23 -3.31
C GLY A 98 5.99 8.82 -3.81
N ALA A 99 5.27 8.13 -4.69
CA ALA A 99 3.98 8.62 -5.18
C ALA A 99 2.94 8.76 -4.06
N THR A 100 2.35 9.94 -3.97
CA THR A 100 1.14 10.24 -3.19
C THR A 100 -0.11 9.96 -4.01
N SER A 101 -1.29 10.11 -3.42
CA SER A 101 -2.56 9.98 -4.13
C SER A 101 -2.70 11.02 -5.27
N ASP A 102 -2.54 12.30 -4.95
CA ASP A 102 -2.65 13.43 -5.88
C ASP A 102 -1.69 14.57 -5.50
N ASN A 103 -0.81 14.94 -6.44
CA ASN A 103 0.19 16.00 -6.26
C ASN A 103 -0.40 17.40 -6.02
N THR A 104 -1.67 17.61 -6.37
CA THR A 104 -2.39 18.87 -6.08
C THR A 104 -2.83 18.97 -4.63
N TYR A 105 -2.84 17.86 -3.88
CA TYR A 105 -3.15 17.82 -2.45
C TYR A 105 -1.91 17.65 -1.59
N VAL A 106 -1.15 16.57 -1.80
CA VAL A 106 0.16 16.34 -1.19
C VAL A 106 1.14 16.01 -2.30
N THR A 107 2.16 16.85 -2.48
CA THR A 107 3.19 16.63 -3.50
C THR A 107 4.09 15.47 -3.08
N GLY A 108 4.05 14.39 -3.87
CA GLY A 108 4.90 13.22 -3.67
C GLY A 108 6.35 13.52 -4.02
N VAL A 109 7.24 13.07 -3.15
CA VAL A 109 8.68 13.32 -3.26
C VAL A 109 9.50 12.05 -3.05
N SER A 110 10.70 12.04 -3.63
CA SER A 110 11.64 10.94 -3.51
C SER A 110 13.09 11.43 -3.59
N GLY A 111 14.02 10.47 -3.63
CA GLY A 111 15.46 10.72 -3.60
C GLY A 111 16.03 10.84 -2.19
N PHE A 112 17.36 10.90 -2.09
CA PHE A 112 18.07 10.90 -0.81
C PHE A 112 17.63 11.98 0.19
N ASN A 113 17.23 13.16 -0.33
CA ASN A 113 16.83 14.31 0.47
C ASN A 113 15.32 14.57 0.48
N TYR A 114 14.51 13.67 -0.10
CA TYR A 114 13.05 13.85 -0.24
C TYR A 114 12.67 15.18 -0.92
N THR A 115 13.42 15.58 -1.94
CA THR A 115 13.23 16.86 -2.65
C THR A 115 12.83 16.69 -4.11
N SER A 116 12.97 15.48 -4.66
CA SER A 116 12.69 15.24 -6.07
C SER A 116 11.21 14.91 -6.24
N VAL A 117 10.45 15.80 -6.87
CA VAL A 117 9.01 15.57 -7.11
C VAL A 117 8.83 14.38 -8.04
N VAL A 118 7.93 13.47 -7.68
CA VAL A 118 7.57 12.29 -8.50
C VAL A 118 6.08 12.35 -8.88
N PRO A 119 5.67 11.71 -9.99
CA PRO A 119 4.26 11.59 -10.35
C PRO A 119 3.43 10.90 -9.25
N SER A 120 2.34 11.54 -8.82
CA SER A 120 1.34 10.92 -7.95
C SER A 120 0.58 9.82 -8.69
N VAL A 121 -0.21 8.99 -7.99
CA VAL A 121 -1.04 7.96 -8.62
C VAL A 121 -1.97 8.57 -9.69
N THR A 122 -2.62 9.70 -9.38
CA THR A 122 -3.43 10.44 -10.37
C THR A 122 -2.61 10.90 -11.58
N ASP A 123 -1.39 11.39 -11.41
CA ASP A 123 -0.53 11.80 -12.52
C ASP A 123 -0.11 10.60 -13.40
N GLN A 124 0.18 9.46 -12.78
CA GLN A 124 0.53 8.23 -13.50
C GLN A 124 -0.64 7.78 -14.39
N VAL A 125 -1.86 7.77 -13.87
CA VAL A 125 -3.05 7.41 -14.66
C VAL A 125 -3.36 8.45 -15.73
N LYS A 126 -3.43 9.73 -15.36
CA LYS A 126 -3.91 10.80 -16.24
C LYS A 126 -2.89 11.21 -17.30
N ASN A 127 -1.65 11.45 -16.89
CA ASN A 127 -0.65 12.12 -17.72
C ASN A 127 0.29 11.12 -18.40
N ILE A 128 0.51 9.93 -17.81
CA ILE A 128 1.44 8.92 -18.35
C ILE A 128 0.68 7.83 -19.11
N TYR A 129 -0.28 7.17 -18.45
CA TYR A 129 -1.06 6.11 -19.07
C TYR A 129 -2.13 6.64 -20.02
N GLY A 130 -2.92 7.65 -19.63
CA GLY A 130 -4.04 8.19 -20.41
C GLY A 130 -3.73 8.46 -21.90
N PRO A 131 -2.64 9.18 -22.25
CA PRO A 131 -2.27 9.42 -23.65
C PRO A 131 -1.95 8.15 -24.46
N LYS A 132 -1.63 7.05 -23.77
CA LYS A 132 -1.25 5.75 -24.33
C LYS A 132 -2.24 4.64 -23.92
N ALA A 133 -3.43 5.02 -23.42
CA ALA A 133 -4.40 4.06 -22.92
C ALA A 133 -4.69 3.02 -23.99
N LEU A 134 -4.79 1.76 -23.57
CA LEU A 134 -4.95 0.63 -24.48
C LEU A 134 -6.26 0.79 -25.28
N LYS A 135 -6.22 0.45 -26.57
CA LYS A 135 -7.36 0.54 -27.49
C LYS A 135 -7.51 -0.77 -28.24
N GLY A 136 -8.75 -1.19 -28.49
CA GLY A 136 -9.05 -2.43 -29.22
C GLY A 136 -8.60 -3.70 -28.48
N VAL A 137 -8.43 -3.61 -27.15
CA VAL A 137 -8.09 -4.73 -26.26
C VAL A 137 -9.34 -5.25 -25.56
N ASP A 138 -9.27 -6.49 -25.07
CA ASP A 138 -10.30 -7.10 -24.23
C ASP A 138 -10.09 -6.69 -22.77
N PHE A 139 -10.83 -5.66 -22.32
CA PHE A 139 -10.68 -5.11 -20.97
C PHE A 139 -11.12 -6.09 -19.86
N ASP A 140 -11.88 -7.15 -20.18
CA ASP A 140 -12.23 -8.19 -19.20
C ASP A 140 -11.01 -9.05 -18.81
N LYS A 141 -9.92 -8.99 -19.60
CA LYS A 141 -8.65 -9.69 -19.33
C LYS A 141 -7.58 -8.81 -18.68
N ILE A 142 -7.91 -7.55 -18.38
CA ILE A 142 -6.95 -6.60 -17.81
C ILE A 142 -7.29 -6.33 -16.35
N LEU A 143 -6.33 -6.57 -15.46
CA LEU A 143 -6.38 -6.13 -14.08
C LEU A 143 -5.66 -4.78 -13.96
N PHE A 144 -6.40 -3.71 -13.73
CA PHE A 144 -5.81 -2.43 -13.35
C PHE A 144 -5.53 -2.46 -11.85
N VAL A 145 -4.34 -2.05 -11.42
CA VAL A 145 -3.95 -2.04 -10.01
C VAL A 145 -3.59 -0.63 -9.59
N ILE A 146 -4.19 -0.14 -8.50
CA ILE A 146 -3.75 1.06 -7.78
C ILE A 146 -3.26 0.59 -6.42
N SER A 147 -1.94 0.60 -6.21
CA SER A 147 -1.36 0.27 -4.92
C SER A 147 -0.80 1.51 -4.24
N TYR A 148 -1.42 1.88 -3.13
CA TYR A 148 -1.11 3.09 -2.38
C TYR A 148 -0.82 2.75 -0.91
N GLN A 149 0.36 3.14 -0.43
CA GLN A 149 0.88 2.74 0.89
C GLN A 149 1.07 3.92 1.85
N GLY A 150 0.38 5.04 1.63
CA GLY A 150 0.27 6.10 2.63
C GLY A 150 1.31 7.22 2.56
N ASN A 151 1.99 7.44 1.42
CA ASN A 151 2.99 8.51 1.29
C ASN A 151 2.41 9.90 1.61
N ASP A 152 1.12 10.16 1.37
CA ASP A 152 0.49 11.44 1.73
C ASP A 152 0.65 11.75 3.23
N TYR A 153 0.61 10.73 4.09
CA TYR A 153 0.75 10.88 5.54
C TYR A 153 2.20 10.95 6.01
N LEU A 154 3.13 10.35 5.26
CA LEU A 154 4.56 10.46 5.52
C LEU A 154 5.07 11.86 5.14
N ASP A 155 4.61 12.38 4.00
CA ASP A 155 5.01 13.69 3.47
C ASP A 155 4.23 14.84 4.14
N ASN A 156 2.97 14.59 4.50
CA ASN A 156 2.14 15.54 5.25
C ASN A 156 1.31 14.82 6.34
N PRO A 157 1.80 14.76 7.59
CA PRO A 157 1.09 14.12 8.69
C PRO A 157 -0.29 14.72 9.04
N LYS A 158 -0.65 15.85 8.44
CA LYS A 158 -1.97 16.50 8.59
C LYS A 158 -2.94 16.20 7.44
N ALA A 159 -2.53 15.39 6.46
CA ALA A 159 -3.39 15.00 5.36
C ALA A 159 -4.66 14.30 5.88
N ASP A 160 -5.81 14.71 5.36
CA ASP A 160 -7.12 14.19 5.74
C ASP A 160 -7.38 12.88 4.96
N PRO A 161 -7.62 11.75 5.65
CA PRO A 161 -7.90 10.49 4.98
C PRO A 161 -9.08 10.51 4.03
N LEU A 162 -10.11 11.31 4.30
CA LEU A 162 -11.26 11.41 3.40
C LEU A 162 -10.89 12.07 2.08
N ILE A 163 -9.99 13.06 2.10
CA ILE A 163 -9.50 13.71 0.88
C ILE A 163 -8.59 12.75 0.11
N VAL A 164 -7.66 12.06 0.78
CA VAL A 164 -6.78 11.07 0.13
C VAL A 164 -7.62 9.97 -0.56
N VAL A 165 -8.63 9.43 0.14
CA VAL A 165 -9.51 8.41 -0.45
C VAL A 165 -10.36 8.98 -1.59
N SER A 166 -10.84 10.23 -1.51
CA SER A 166 -11.56 10.85 -2.62
C SER A 166 -10.68 10.99 -3.87
N LYS A 167 -9.39 11.26 -3.70
CA LYS A 167 -8.41 11.29 -4.81
C LYS A 167 -8.18 9.93 -5.46
N LEU A 168 -8.17 8.86 -4.67
CA LEU A 168 -8.13 7.50 -5.19
C LEU A 168 -9.42 7.18 -5.98
N ALA A 169 -10.59 7.57 -5.49
CA ALA A 169 -11.87 7.39 -6.19
C ALA A 169 -12.00 8.20 -7.49
N GLU A 170 -11.47 9.43 -7.52
CA GLU A 170 -11.31 10.22 -8.75
C GLU A 170 -10.43 9.47 -9.77
N THR A 171 -9.39 8.79 -9.29
CA THR A 171 -8.50 7.99 -10.14
C THR A 171 -9.18 6.71 -10.66
N TRP A 172 -10.04 6.06 -9.87
CA TRP A 172 -10.89 4.96 -10.35
C TRP A 172 -11.81 5.42 -11.49
N SER A 173 -12.39 6.61 -11.36
CA SER A 173 -13.22 7.23 -12.41
C SER A 173 -12.46 7.46 -13.70
N LEU A 174 -11.20 7.90 -13.61
CA LEU A 174 -10.35 8.06 -14.79
C LEU A 174 -10.09 6.71 -15.48
N LEU A 175 -9.73 5.67 -14.73
CA LEU A 175 -9.51 4.33 -15.28
C LEU A 175 -10.79 3.77 -15.92
N ALA A 176 -11.94 3.90 -15.26
CA ALA A 176 -13.23 3.50 -15.82
C ALA A 176 -13.54 4.25 -17.13
N SER A 177 -13.22 5.56 -17.21
CA SER A 177 -13.35 6.34 -18.44
C SER A 177 -12.43 5.87 -19.58
N TYR A 178 -11.32 5.21 -19.24
CA TYR A 178 -10.41 4.57 -20.19
C TYR A 178 -10.78 3.12 -20.51
N GLY A 179 -11.91 2.63 -20.02
CA GLY A 179 -12.46 1.31 -20.32
C GLY A 179 -12.13 0.23 -19.31
N ALA A 180 -11.43 0.55 -18.20
CA ALA A 180 -11.15 -0.43 -17.15
C ALA A 180 -12.43 -1.09 -16.64
N LYS A 181 -12.38 -2.41 -16.43
CA LYS A 181 -13.48 -3.22 -15.90
C LYS A 181 -13.21 -3.73 -14.50
N HIS A 182 -11.96 -4.09 -14.22
CA HIS A 182 -11.53 -4.59 -12.92
C HIS A 182 -10.38 -3.73 -12.40
N ILE A 183 -10.62 -3.06 -11.28
CA ILE A 183 -9.64 -2.21 -10.60
C ILE A 183 -9.35 -2.84 -9.23
N LEU A 184 -8.14 -3.35 -9.02
CA LEU A 184 -7.65 -3.77 -7.72
C LEU A 184 -7.07 -2.57 -6.98
N THR A 185 -7.59 -2.28 -5.79
CA THR A 185 -7.00 -1.35 -4.82
C THR A 185 -6.73 -2.09 -3.51
N ASN A 186 -6.02 -1.47 -2.57
CA ASN A 186 -5.72 -2.11 -1.30
C ASN A 186 -5.82 -1.16 -0.09
N THR A 187 -6.23 -1.71 1.05
CA THR A 187 -5.91 -1.10 2.35
C THR A 187 -4.40 -1.14 2.56
N PHE A 188 -3.81 -0.28 3.38
CA PHE A 188 -2.37 -0.38 3.66
C PHE A 188 -2.09 -0.81 5.11
N PHE A 189 -0.88 -1.30 5.33
CA PHE A 189 -0.41 -1.76 6.64
C PHE A 189 -0.27 -0.60 7.62
N ASP A 190 -0.50 -0.84 8.92
CA ASP A 190 -0.33 0.18 9.95
C ASP A 190 1.09 0.78 9.90
N ILE A 191 1.19 2.02 9.40
CA ILE A 191 2.47 2.70 9.19
C ILE A 191 3.22 2.89 10.51
N SER A 192 2.55 2.88 11.66
CA SER A 192 3.22 2.95 12.97
C SER A 192 4.14 1.76 13.24
N LEU A 193 3.97 0.65 12.52
CA LEU A 193 4.71 -0.59 12.73
C LEU A 193 5.93 -0.75 11.82
N ILE A 194 6.13 0.12 10.82
CA ILE A 194 7.34 0.10 9.98
C ILE A 194 8.57 0.52 10.81
N PRO A 195 9.80 0.10 10.44
CA PRO A 195 10.96 0.41 11.25
C PRO A 195 11.23 1.90 11.45
N TYR A 196 10.97 2.75 10.45
CA TYR A 196 11.10 4.21 10.57
C TYR A 196 10.21 4.77 11.69
N ALA A 197 8.91 4.42 11.69
CA ALA A 197 7.95 4.96 12.64
C ALA A 197 8.31 4.60 14.09
N ARG A 198 8.92 3.44 14.32
CA ARG A 198 9.39 2.99 15.65
C ARG A 198 10.47 3.87 16.25
N THR A 199 11.20 4.63 15.43
CA THR A 199 12.20 5.61 15.88
C THR A 199 11.58 6.94 16.31
N LEU A 200 10.31 7.18 16.00
CA LEU A 200 9.60 8.43 16.28
C LEU A 200 9.03 8.46 17.70
N PRO A 201 8.71 9.65 18.26
CA PRO A 201 8.06 9.74 19.56
C PRO A 201 6.73 8.96 19.62
N THR A 202 6.39 8.40 20.78
CA THR A 202 5.16 7.60 20.97
C THR A 202 3.89 8.32 20.51
N ALA A 203 3.80 9.63 20.72
CA ALA A 203 2.65 10.43 20.26
C ALA A 203 2.50 10.40 18.73
N VAL A 204 3.61 10.41 17.99
CA VAL A 204 3.62 10.32 16.53
C VAL A 204 3.25 8.90 16.08
N GLN A 205 3.76 7.86 16.75
CA GLN A 205 3.36 6.48 16.47
C GLN A 205 1.85 6.26 16.66
N LEU A 206 1.27 6.80 17.73
CA LEU A 206 -0.18 6.74 17.97
C LEU A 206 -0.97 7.48 16.88
N ALA A 207 -0.48 8.63 16.42
CA ALA A 207 -1.10 9.36 15.32
C ALA A 207 -1.02 8.57 13.99
N LEU A 208 0.12 7.95 13.68
CA LEU A 208 0.28 7.10 12.50
C LEU A 208 -0.61 5.85 12.54
N LYS A 209 -0.81 5.29 13.73
CA LYS A 209 -1.77 4.19 13.92
C LYS A 209 -3.21 4.64 13.66
N ALA A 210 -3.60 5.78 14.22
CA ALA A 210 -4.94 6.33 14.06
C ALA A 210 -5.22 6.71 12.60
N ILE A 211 -4.26 7.33 11.90
CA ILE A 211 -4.43 7.74 10.50
C ILE A 211 -4.51 6.52 9.57
N SER A 212 -3.72 5.48 9.83
CA SER A 212 -3.79 4.22 9.06
C SER A 212 -5.16 3.56 9.19
N ALA A 213 -5.70 3.49 10.42
CA ALA A 213 -7.03 2.94 10.67
C ALA A 213 -8.14 3.80 10.02
N ALA A 214 -8.04 5.13 10.12
CA ALA A 214 -9.01 6.05 9.54
C ALA A 214 -9.03 5.98 8.01
N HIS A 215 -7.87 5.91 7.36
CA HIS A 215 -7.80 5.73 5.91
C HIS A 215 -8.42 4.40 5.48
N ASN A 216 -8.03 3.28 6.10
CA ASN A 216 -8.54 1.97 5.70
C ASN A 216 -10.07 1.90 5.86
N ALA A 217 -10.63 2.47 6.93
CA ALA A 217 -12.08 2.53 7.11
C ALA A 217 -12.77 3.39 6.04
N ALA A 218 -12.19 4.56 5.71
CA ALA A 218 -12.71 5.43 4.65
C ALA A 218 -12.64 4.76 3.28
N LEU A 219 -11.55 4.03 3.00
CA LEU A 219 -11.35 3.32 1.74
C LEU A 219 -12.36 2.18 1.56
N VAL A 220 -12.61 1.38 2.61
CA VAL A 220 -13.66 0.34 2.61
C VAL A 220 -15.01 0.95 2.24
N ALA A 221 -15.41 2.02 2.95
CA ALA A 221 -16.68 2.69 2.67
C ALA A 221 -16.75 3.25 1.24
N ALA A 222 -15.65 3.82 0.73
CA ALA A 222 -15.60 4.36 -0.63
C ALA A 222 -15.73 3.27 -1.70
N VAL A 223 -15.12 2.09 -1.49
CA VAL A 223 -15.27 0.94 -2.40
C VAL A 223 -16.69 0.40 -2.38
N ASP A 224 -17.32 0.28 -1.21
CA ASP A 224 -18.71 -0.17 -1.09
C ASP A 224 -19.65 0.78 -1.86
N ILE A 225 -19.53 2.08 -1.61
CA ILE A 225 -20.32 3.12 -2.29
C ILE A 225 -20.08 3.08 -3.81
N TRP A 226 -18.82 2.93 -4.24
CA TRP A 226 -18.46 2.86 -5.66
C TRP A 226 -19.17 1.71 -6.37
N ASN A 227 -19.09 0.51 -5.79
CA ASN A 227 -19.64 -0.70 -6.39
C ASN A 227 -21.17 -0.70 -6.36
N GLU A 228 -21.81 -0.14 -5.32
CA GLU A 228 -23.27 0.04 -5.27
C GLU A 228 -23.80 0.98 -6.37
N GLN A 229 -23.02 1.99 -6.75
CA GLN A 229 -23.40 2.97 -7.77
C GLN A 229 -23.27 2.47 -9.22
N GLY A 230 -22.53 1.37 -9.45
CA GLY A 230 -22.35 0.81 -10.79
C GLY A 230 -21.57 1.71 -11.74
N ASN A 231 -20.46 2.29 -11.27
CA ASN A 231 -19.62 3.30 -11.96
C ASN A 231 -18.81 2.77 -13.17
N GLY A 232 -19.32 1.76 -13.89
CA GLY A 232 -18.73 1.24 -15.14
C GLY A 232 -17.52 0.31 -14.99
N ALA A 233 -16.93 0.25 -13.79
CA ALA A 233 -15.86 -0.64 -13.38
C ALA A 233 -16.13 -1.18 -11.96
N GLU A 234 -15.74 -2.43 -11.71
CA GLU A 234 -15.72 -3.02 -10.37
C GLU A 234 -14.40 -2.67 -9.68
N VAL A 235 -14.48 -2.22 -8.43
CA VAL A 235 -13.31 -2.01 -7.57
C VAL A 235 -13.21 -3.15 -6.57
N LEU A 236 -12.13 -3.93 -6.68
CA LEU A 236 -11.77 -5.01 -5.77
C LEU A 236 -10.87 -4.46 -4.67
N LEU A 237 -11.24 -4.66 -3.41
CA LEU A 237 -10.44 -4.20 -2.27
C LEU A 237 -9.64 -5.35 -1.65
N PHE A 238 -8.33 -5.35 -1.86
CA PHE A 238 -7.44 -6.31 -1.24
C PHE A 238 -7.00 -5.86 0.17
N PRO A 239 -7.16 -6.71 1.20
CA PRO A 239 -6.76 -6.40 2.58
C PRO A 239 -5.24 -6.55 2.78
N LEU A 240 -4.41 -5.70 2.14
CA LEU A 240 -2.95 -5.81 2.21
C LEU A 240 -2.42 -5.59 3.63
N GLY A 241 -3.05 -4.70 4.40
CA GLY A 241 -2.68 -4.49 5.80
C GLY A 241 -2.82 -5.75 6.64
N GLU A 242 -3.97 -6.43 6.55
CA GLU A 242 -4.20 -7.72 7.22
C GLU A 242 -3.30 -8.82 6.67
N SER A 243 -3.04 -8.85 5.36
CA SER A 243 -2.14 -9.82 4.73
C SER A 243 -0.72 -9.70 5.32
N LEU A 244 -0.16 -8.48 5.37
CA LEU A 244 1.17 -8.23 5.94
C LEU A 244 1.22 -8.53 7.45
N ALA A 245 0.15 -8.25 8.20
CA ALA A 245 0.05 -8.63 9.61
C ALA A 245 -0.02 -10.15 9.80
N GLY A 246 -0.71 -10.87 8.91
CA GLY A 246 -0.76 -12.33 8.87
C GLY A 246 0.62 -12.96 8.60
N LEU A 247 1.42 -12.34 7.74
CA LEU A 247 2.78 -12.79 7.45
C LEU A 247 3.74 -12.68 8.64
N GLN A 248 3.43 -11.83 9.63
CA GLN A 248 4.24 -11.66 10.84
C GLN A 248 3.85 -12.62 11.97
N GLN A 249 2.82 -13.47 11.78
CA GLN A 249 2.42 -14.45 12.80
C GLN A 249 3.50 -15.52 13.03
N PRO A 250 3.70 -16.02 14.27
CA PRO A 250 4.79 -16.94 14.62
C PRO A 250 4.92 -18.15 13.71
N GLU A 251 3.80 -18.77 13.33
CA GLU A 251 3.78 -19.91 12.43
C GLU A 251 4.32 -19.55 11.04
N LYS A 252 3.88 -18.41 10.50
CA LYS A 252 4.24 -17.99 9.15
C LYS A 252 5.69 -17.54 9.06
N ILE A 253 6.19 -16.79 10.03
CA ILE A 253 7.61 -16.40 10.07
C ILE A 253 8.52 -17.61 10.25
N ALA A 254 8.11 -18.61 11.03
CA ALA A 254 8.85 -19.87 11.17
C ALA A 254 8.90 -20.63 9.84
N GLN A 255 7.77 -20.75 9.13
CA GLN A 255 7.73 -21.37 7.80
C GLN A 255 8.61 -20.65 6.77
N LEU A 256 8.66 -19.31 6.82
CA LEU A 256 9.45 -18.48 5.91
C LEU A 256 10.94 -18.37 6.33
N GLY A 257 11.29 -18.86 7.52
CA GLY A 257 12.60 -18.70 8.13
C GLY A 257 12.97 -17.25 8.45
N ILE A 258 11.98 -16.38 8.65
CA ILE A 258 12.16 -14.98 9.05
C ILE A 258 12.32 -14.93 10.57
N THR A 259 13.37 -14.28 11.04
CA THR A 259 13.65 -14.13 12.48
C THR A 259 13.58 -12.69 12.95
N ASP A 260 13.66 -11.71 12.05
CA ASP A 260 13.51 -10.30 12.39
C ASP A 260 12.35 -9.67 11.60
N VAL A 261 11.30 -9.29 12.32
CA VAL A 261 10.11 -8.62 11.79
C VAL A 261 10.05 -7.14 12.15
N THR A 262 11.08 -6.61 12.81
CA THR A 262 11.04 -5.26 13.41
C THR A 262 12.10 -4.34 12.84
N ASN A 263 13.31 -4.85 12.62
CA ASN A 263 14.45 -4.05 12.19
C ASN A 263 14.63 -4.11 10.66
N PRO A 264 15.20 -3.06 10.05
CA PRO A 264 15.55 -3.09 8.65
C PRO A 264 16.84 -3.91 8.44
N CYS A 265 16.93 -4.66 7.34
CA CYS A 265 18.18 -5.32 6.95
C CYS A 265 19.24 -4.31 6.50
N ILE A 266 18.86 -3.24 5.80
CA ILE A 266 19.74 -2.11 5.51
C ILE A 266 19.79 -1.19 6.71
N THR A 267 21.01 -0.87 7.14
CA THR A 267 21.27 0.21 8.07
C THR A 267 22.09 1.32 7.41
N ARG A 268 21.96 2.53 7.95
CA ARG A 268 22.81 3.68 7.60
C ARG A 268 23.72 4.02 8.77
N PRO A 269 25.03 4.22 8.56
CA PRO A 269 25.92 4.68 9.61
C PRO A 269 25.48 6.05 10.16
N PRO A 270 25.47 6.25 11.49
CA PRO A 270 25.22 7.57 12.07
C PRO A 270 26.20 8.62 11.52
N GLY A 271 25.69 9.75 11.02
CA GLY A 271 26.52 10.89 10.57
C GLY A 271 27.10 10.79 9.16
N ALA A 272 26.74 9.79 8.35
CA ALA A 272 27.21 9.69 6.96
C ALA A 272 26.58 10.78 6.06
N THR A 273 27.43 11.61 5.44
CA THR A 273 27.03 12.66 4.47
C THR A 273 26.82 12.11 3.06
N ASN A 274 27.40 10.93 2.77
CA ASN A 274 27.18 10.17 1.55
C ASN A 274 26.49 8.86 1.99
N ALA A 275 25.23 8.68 1.61
CA ALA A 275 24.35 7.62 2.12
C ALA A 275 24.83 6.20 1.74
N VAL A 276 25.81 5.66 2.46
CA VAL A 276 26.21 4.25 2.34
C VAL A 276 25.19 3.41 3.10
N ASN A 277 24.41 2.65 2.34
CA ASN A 277 23.52 1.63 2.87
C ASN A 277 24.32 0.34 3.09
N ILE A 278 24.36 -0.16 4.32
CA ILE A 278 25.05 -1.41 4.67
C ILE A 278 23.98 -2.50 4.83
N PRO A 279 23.92 -3.50 3.93
CA PRO A 279 22.98 -4.61 4.07
C PRO A 279 23.42 -5.57 5.19
N CYS A 280 22.45 -6.20 5.83
CA CYS A 280 22.68 -7.32 6.73
C CYS A 280 23.25 -8.54 5.99
N GLU A 281 23.86 -9.48 6.75
CA GLU A 281 24.52 -10.67 6.17
C GLU A 281 23.55 -11.61 5.45
N ASP A 282 22.35 -11.83 6.00
CA ASP A 282 21.33 -12.70 5.41
C ASP A 282 19.97 -11.98 5.33
N PRO A 283 19.69 -11.28 4.21
CA PRO A 283 18.42 -10.62 3.98
C PRO A 283 17.21 -11.57 4.01
N SER A 284 17.42 -12.88 3.86
CA SER A 284 16.32 -13.86 3.89
C SER A 284 15.73 -14.04 5.29
N LYS A 285 16.42 -13.57 6.35
CA LYS A 285 15.94 -13.60 7.74
C LYS A 285 15.10 -12.40 8.14
N PHE A 286 14.98 -11.40 7.26
CA PHE A 286 14.36 -10.11 7.57
C PHE A 286 13.02 -9.94 6.84
N PHE A 287 12.06 -9.38 7.56
CA PHE A 287 10.79 -8.93 6.99
C PHE A 287 10.98 -7.61 6.22
N PHE A 288 11.73 -6.68 6.80
CA PHE A 288 11.97 -5.35 6.23
C PHE A 288 13.34 -5.27 5.57
N TRP A 289 13.36 -4.76 4.35
CA TRP A 289 14.59 -4.48 3.64
C TRP A 289 15.24 -3.19 4.13
N ASP A 290 14.47 -2.11 4.20
CA ASP A 290 14.89 -0.81 4.74
C ASP A 290 13.88 -0.32 5.78
N SER A 291 13.96 0.95 6.18
CA SER A 291 13.10 1.51 7.22
C SER A 291 11.61 1.63 6.83
N PHE A 292 11.24 1.33 5.59
CA PHE A 292 9.88 1.46 5.05
C PHE A 292 9.42 0.18 4.36
N HIS A 293 10.29 -0.46 3.57
CA HIS A 293 9.89 -1.45 2.57
C HIS A 293 10.16 -2.90 3.01
N PRO A 294 9.28 -3.84 2.64
CA PRO A 294 9.51 -5.26 2.85
C PRO A 294 10.65 -5.82 1.98
N THR A 295 11.21 -6.96 2.38
CA THR A 295 12.11 -7.74 1.54
C THR A 295 11.36 -8.39 0.38
N THR A 296 12.09 -8.76 -0.68
CA THR A 296 11.52 -9.45 -1.85
C THR A 296 10.84 -10.77 -1.47
N LYS A 297 11.35 -11.47 -0.44
CA LYS A 297 10.71 -12.67 0.13
C LYS A 297 9.29 -12.36 0.64
N VAL A 298 9.12 -11.23 1.33
CA VAL A 298 7.79 -10.80 1.81
C VAL A 298 6.93 -10.35 0.62
N GLY A 299 7.51 -9.65 -0.36
CA GLY A 299 6.83 -9.27 -1.60
C GLY A 299 6.25 -10.45 -2.37
N GLU A 300 6.99 -11.55 -2.49
CA GLU A 300 6.49 -12.79 -3.10
C GLU A 300 5.27 -13.36 -2.36
N GLN A 301 5.27 -13.32 -1.02
CA GLN A 301 4.13 -13.80 -0.22
C GLN A 301 2.90 -12.88 -0.33
N VAL A 302 3.10 -11.57 -0.50
CA VAL A 302 2.03 -10.62 -0.80
C VAL A 302 1.42 -10.95 -2.17
N ALA A 303 2.23 -11.20 -3.19
CA ALA A 303 1.76 -11.58 -4.51
C ALA A 303 0.91 -12.87 -4.48
N LEU A 304 1.35 -13.88 -3.73
CA LEU A 304 0.58 -15.11 -3.49
C LEU A 304 -0.75 -14.84 -2.77
N SER A 305 -0.76 -13.90 -1.82
CA SER A 305 -1.97 -13.51 -1.10
C SER A 305 -2.96 -12.79 -2.04
N ILE A 306 -2.48 -11.92 -2.93
CA ILE A 306 -3.32 -11.27 -3.95
C ILE A 306 -3.87 -12.32 -4.92
N TYR A 307 -3.03 -13.24 -5.40
CA TYR A 307 -3.48 -14.33 -6.28
C TYR A 307 -4.60 -15.16 -5.64
N ASN A 308 -4.43 -15.58 -4.38
CA ASN A 308 -5.45 -16.35 -3.66
C ASN A 308 -6.73 -15.54 -3.43
N PHE A 309 -6.59 -14.25 -3.13
CA PHE A 309 -7.73 -13.35 -3.02
C PHE A 309 -8.52 -13.29 -4.33
N LEU A 310 -7.85 -13.00 -5.46
CA LEU A 310 -8.49 -12.97 -6.77
C LEU A 310 -9.15 -14.32 -7.10
N ALA A 311 -8.45 -15.43 -6.86
CA ALA A 311 -8.97 -16.78 -7.13
C ALA A 311 -10.23 -17.11 -6.31
N SER A 312 -10.39 -16.53 -5.12
CA SER A 312 -11.58 -16.72 -4.29
C SER A 312 -12.83 -16.00 -4.82
N LEU A 313 -12.65 -15.02 -5.73
CA LEU A 313 -13.72 -14.27 -6.37
C LEU A 313 -14.19 -14.91 -7.69
N ALA A 314 -13.44 -15.88 -8.21
CA ALA A 314 -13.65 -16.49 -9.52
C ALA A 314 -14.74 -17.57 -9.55
#